data_AF-E6WEK7-F1
#
_entry.id   AF-E6WEK7-F1
#
_cell.length_a   1.000
_cell.length_b   1.000
_cell.length_c   1.000
_cell.angle_alpha   90.00
_cell.angle_beta   90.00
_cell.angle_gamma   90.00
#
_symmetry.space_group_name_H-M   'P 1'
#
loop_
_entity.id
_entity.type
_entity.pdbx_description
1 polymer ?
#
loop_
_entity_poly.entity_id
_entity_poly.type
_entity_poly.pdbx_seq_one_letter_code
_entity_poly.pdbx_strand_id
1 'polypeptide(L)'
;MNPLKEIGECLISDGDQDFFFRPSFIAMTQLGTPEEIVTTFHDLFDDSVARKIVAEIQRLRNVSPSMRILYTAMTGKVDDQQWLLRQLCSAMTAKRTIMAAYSVIQACCDRDATPLIGELIPSKSGKWAFVYRAGKLPVADMITVARSLIVHGLIGKAKVRRLQRHESSTGSTEFSALEYINAARSHFEISRHEAEQLTMTEFQMMIAMKYPDQKGFTREEYDKVADDYLAKKARREARAKH
;
A
#
# COMPACT_ATOMS: atom_id res chain seq x y z
N MET A 1 -14.43 11.90 18.24
CA MET A 1 -14.24 10.44 18.42
C MET A 1 -12.75 10.16 18.37
N ASN A 2 -12.19 9.29 19.23
CA ASN A 2 -10.75 9.01 19.23
C ASN A 2 -10.45 7.84 18.27
N PRO A 3 -9.61 8.00 17.23
CA PRO A 3 -9.35 6.94 16.26
C PRO A 3 -8.50 5.80 16.84
N LEU A 4 -8.87 4.56 16.54
CA LEU A 4 -8.09 3.38 16.85
C LEU A 4 -7.02 3.14 15.77
N LYS A 5 -5.84 3.75 15.96
CA LYS A 5 -4.73 3.70 15.00
C LYS A 5 -4.23 2.28 14.71
N GLU A 6 -4.34 1.37 15.68
CA GLU A 6 -3.88 -0.02 15.55
C GLU A 6 -4.65 -0.79 14.46
N ILE A 7 -5.94 -0.50 14.29
CA ILE A 7 -6.79 -1.10 13.27
C ILE A 7 -6.88 -0.26 11.99
N GLY A 8 -6.15 0.85 11.92
CA GLY A 8 -6.06 1.72 10.75
C GLY A 8 -7.04 2.88 10.71
N GLU A 9 -7.78 3.16 11.79
CA GLU A 9 -8.60 4.36 11.85
C GLU A 9 -7.72 5.62 11.93
N CYS A 10 -8.19 6.69 11.28
CA CYS A 10 -7.47 7.96 11.20
C CYS A 10 -8.44 9.12 11.43
N LEU A 11 -7.97 10.16 12.11
CA LEU A 11 -8.68 11.43 12.25
C LEU A 11 -7.75 12.54 11.76
N ILE A 12 -8.26 13.35 10.83
CA ILE A 12 -7.58 14.57 10.37
C ILE A 12 -8.49 15.75 10.69
N SER A 13 -7.96 16.73 11.40
CA SER A 13 -8.69 17.94 11.79
C SER A 13 -8.21 19.14 10.97
N ASP A 14 -9.14 19.94 10.49
CA ASP A 14 -8.91 21.19 9.75
C ASP A 14 -9.78 22.30 10.37
N GLY A 15 -9.18 23.06 11.29
CA GLY A 15 -9.90 24.05 12.09
C GLY A 15 -10.97 23.36 12.96
N ASP A 16 -12.23 23.70 12.70
CA ASP A 16 -13.41 23.15 13.41
C ASP A 16 -13.98 21.89 12.74
N GLN A 17 -13.38 21.43 11.63
CA GLN A 17 -13.86 20.25 10.89
C GLN A 17 -12.98 19.03 11.18
N ASP A 18 -13.62 17.96 11.65
CA ASP A 18 -13.00 16.66 11.85
C ASP A 18 -13.41 15.69 10.75
N PHE A 19 -12.41 15.11 10.08
CA PHE A 19 -12.56 14.05 9.09
C PHE A 19 -12.10 12.72 9.69
N PHE A 20 -13.06 11.82 9.92
CA PHE A 20 -12.80 10.49 10.42
C PHE A 20 -12.75 9.50 9.26
N PHE A 21 -11.71 8.68 9.23
CA PHE A 21 -11.49 7.68 8.20
C PHE A 21 -11.47 6.29 8.81
N ARG A 22 -12.33 5.41 8.29
CA ARG A 22 -12.40 4.00 8.69
C ARG A 22 -12.21 3.11 7.45
N PRO A 23 -11.10 2.36 7.34
CA PRO A 23 -10.85 1.43 6.24
C PRO A 23 -11.60 0.10 6.46
N SER A 24 -12.92 0.18 6.58
CA SER A 24 -13.80 -0.96 6.83
C SER A 24 -14.03 -1.80 5.57
N PHE A 25 -14.55 -3.02 5.73
CA PHE A 25 -14.93 -3.85 4.59
C PHE A 25 -15.96 -3.15 3.69
N ILE A 26 -16.95 -2.47 4.27
CA ILE A 26 -17.92 -1.70 3.48
C ILE A 26 -17.25 -0.54 2.74
N ALA A 27 -16.31 0.18 3.35
CA ALA A 27 -15.55 1.24 2.68
C ALA A 27 -14.77 0.69 1.48
N MET A 28 -14.13 -0.48 1.62
CA MET A 28 -13.38 -1.09 0.52
C MET A 28 -14.27 -1.48 -0.67
N THR A 29 -15.55 -1.83 -0.45
CA THR A 29 -16.49 -2.09 -1.57
C THR A 29 -16.82 -0.86 -2.40
N GLN A 30 -16.68 0.35 -1.84
CA GLN A 30 -16.95 1.59 -2.57
C GLN A 30 -15.86 1.92 -3.59
N LEU A 31 -14.71 1.26 -3.51
CA LEU A 31 -13.62 1.44 -4.47
C LEU A 31 -13.94 0.86 -5.86
N GLY A 32 -14.89 -0.09 -5.94
CA GLY A 32 -15.32 -0.68 -7.19
C GLY A 32 -15.29 -2.21 -7.21
N THR A 33 -15.11 -2.79 -8.40
CA THR A 33 -14.99 -4.25 -8.58
C THR A 33 -13.69 -4.79 -7.97
N PRO A 34 -13.58 -6.11 -7.73
CA PRO A 34 -12.33 -6.70 -7.24
C PRO A 34 -11.09 -6.33 -8.08
N GLU A 35 -11.23 -6.25 -9.40
CA GLU A 35 -10.16 -5.84 -10.31
C GLU A 35 -9.79 -4.36 -10.14
N GLU A 36 -10.79 -3.49 -9.95
CA GLU A 36 -10.60 -2.06 -9.69
C GLU A 36 -9.92 -1.83 -8.32
N ILE A 37 -10.26 -2.63 -7.31
CA ILE A 37 -9.61 -2.62 -5.99
C ILE A 37 -8.13 -2.99 -6.13
N VAL A 38 -7.82 -4.07 -6.84
CA VAL A 38 -6.44 -4.51 -7.09
C VAL A 38 -5.66 -3.46 -7.89
N THR A 39 -6.31 -2.85 -8.89
CA THR A 39 -5.72 -1.77 -9.69
C THR A 39 -5.43 -0.54 -8.84
N THR A 40 -6.37 -0.14 -7.98
CA THR A 40 -6.22 0.99 -7.05
C THR A 40 -5.06 0.73 -6.08
N PHE A 41 -4.95 -0.49 -5.56
CA PHE A 41 -3.83 -0.90 -4.73
C PHE A 41 -2.51 -0.79 -5.51
N HIS A 42 -2.44 -1.35 -6.71
CA HIS A 42 -1.25 -1.28 -7.54
C HIS A 42 -0.84 0.17 -7.84
N ASP A 43 -1.78 1.03 -8.24
CA ASP A 43 -1.51 2.42 -8.58
C ASP A 43 -1.04 3.26 -7.37
N LEU A 44 -1.46 2.90 -6.16
CA LEU A 44 -0.95 3.50 -4.91
C LEU A 44 0.46 3.07 -4.58
N PHE A 45 0.82 1.81 -4.84
CA PHE A 45 2.12 1.23 -4.48
C PHE A 45 3.07 1.11 -5.68
N ASP A 46 2.72 1.63 -6.85
CA ASP A 46 3.57 1.57 -8.03
C ASP A 46 4.79 2.48 -7.86
N ASP A 47 5.86 1.89 -7.32
CA ASP A 47 7.17 2.53 -7.21
C ASP A 47 7.93 2.48 -8.55
N SER A 48 7.29 2.21 -9.70
CA SER A 48 7.95 2.23 -11.02
C SER A 48 8.64 3.56 -11.29
N VAL A 49 8.06 4.69 -10.85
CA VAL A 49 8.67 6.01 -11.00
C VAL A 49 9.88 6.18 -10.10
N ALA A 50 9.76 5.83 -8.81
CA ALA A 50 10.87 5.90 -7.86
C ALA A 50 12.04 5.01 -8.32
N ARG A 51 11.75 3.79 -8.80
CA ARG A 51 12.75 2.88 -9.37
C ARG A 51 13.43 3.45 -10.61
N LYS A 52 12.69 4.07 -11.53
CA LYS A 52 13.26 4.74 -12.71
C LYS A 52 14.14 5.93 -12.32
N ILE A 53 13.74 6.72 -11.33
CA ILE A 53 14.55 7.83 -10.79
C ILE A 53 15.86 7.30 -10.19
N VAL A 54 15.79 6.27 -9.33
CA VAL A 54 16.99 5.66 -8.73
C VAL A 54 17.92 5.06 -9.79
N ALA A 55 17.37 4.34 -10.77
CA ALA A 55 18.14 3.76 -11.86
C ALA A 55 18.85 4.85 -12.69
N GLU A 56 18.17 5.98 -12.95
CA GLU A 56 18.77 7.09 -13.68
C GLU A 56 19.84 7.83 -12.87
N ILE A 57 19.63 8.04 -11.56
CA ILE A 57 20.64 8.59 -10.66
C ILE A 57 21.90 7.69 -10.66
N GLN A 58 21.73 6.37 -10.64
CA GLN A 58 22.84 5.41 -10.76
C GLN A 58 23.53 5.51 -12.12
N ARG A 59 22.76 5.60 -13.21
CA ARG A 59 23.30 5.79 -14.57
C ARG A 59 24.17 7.04 -14.66
N LEU A 60 23.69 8.17 -14.12
CA LEU A 60 24.43 9.43 -14.09
C LEU A 60 25.69 9.38 -13.24
N ARG A 61 25.62 8.74 -12.06
CA ARG A 61 26.79 8.53 -11.22
C ARG A 61 27.88 7.73 -11.93
N ASN A 62 27.49 6.83 -12.83
CA ASN A 62 28.40 6.01 -13.61
C ASN A 62 28.91 6.68 -14.90
N VAL A 63 28.51 7.92 -15.20
CA VAL A 63 29.05 8.67 -16.33
C VAL A 63 30.47 9.13 -15.99
N SER A 64 31.43 8.70 -16.81
CA SER A 64 32.84 9.08 -16.65
C SER A 64 33.03 10.62 -16.63
N PRO A 65 33.92 11.17 -15.79
CA PRO A 65 34.20 12.61 -15.73
C PRO A 65 34.53 13.23 -17.10
N SER A 66 35.25 12.51 -17.96
CA SER A 66 35.60 12.95 -19.31
C SER A 66 34.37 13.10 -20.22
N MET A 67 33.36 12.24 -20.04
CA MET A 67 32.12 12.30 -20.80
C MET A 67 31.23 13.48 -20.33
N ARG A 68 31.22 13.81 -19.03
CA ARG A 68 30.53 15.00 -18.50
C ARG A 68 31.14 16.30 -19.01
N ILE A 69 32.47 16.38 -19.07
CA ILE A 69 33.18 17.54 -19.61
C ILE A 69 32.85 17.74 -21.09
N LEU A 70 32.89 16.67 -21.89
CA LEU A 70 32.51 16.72 -23.31
C LEU A 70 31.06 17.19 -23.49
N TYR A 71 30.13 16.61 -22.73
CA TYR A 71 28.71 16.98 -22.80
C TYR A 71 28.47 18.44 -22.42
N THR A 72 29.13 18.92 -21.36
CA THR A 72 29.09 20.31 -20.92
C THR A 72 29.64 21.26 -21.98
N ALA A 73 30.77 20.89 -22.61
CA ALA A 73 31.39 21.69 -23.66
C ALA A 73 30.50 21.81 -24.91
N MET A 74 29.76 20.75 -25.25
CA MET A 74 28.89 20.75 -26.43
C MET A 74 27.51 21.37 -26.20
N THR A 75 26.99 21.32 -24.96
CA THR A 75 25.59 21.70 -24.66
C THR A 75 25.46 22.90 -23.72
N GLY A 76 26.55 23.34 -23.10
CA GLY A 76 26.55 24.44 -22.11
C GLY A 76 25.85 24.11 -20.79
N LYS A 77 25.45 22.85 -20.58
CA LYS A 77 24.63 22.42 -19.44
C LYS A 77 25.32 21.27 -18.71
N VAL A 78 25.75 21.54 -17.48
CA VAL A 78 26.54 20.59 -16.68
C VAL A 78 25.70 19.40 -16.21
N ASP A 79 24.42 19.61 -15.89
CA ASP A 79 23.54 18.60 -15.27
C ASP A 79 22.02 18.86 -15.53
N ASP A 80 21.63 19.42 -16.68
CA ASP A 80 20.24 19.85 -16.88
C ASP A 80 19.28 18.68 -17.18
N GLN A 81 19.03 17.87 -16.16
CA GLN A 81 18.08 16.76 -16.14
C GLN A 81 16.66 17.20 -15.77
N GLN A 82 16.38 18.51 -15.76
CA GLN A 82 15.05 19.02 -15.43
C GLN A 82 13.96 18.45 -16.36
N TRP A 83 14.30 18.20 -17.63
CA TRP A 83 13.39 17.56 -18.58
C TRP A 83 13.11 16.08 -18.22
N LEU A 84 14.12 15.37 -17.71
CA LEU A 84 14.04 13.95 -17.36
C LEU A 84 13.30 13.76 -16.05
N LEU A 85 13.53 14.60 -15.04
CA LEU A 85 12.71 14.65 -13.84
C LEU A 85 11.25 15.00 -14.21
N ARG A 86 11.02 15.96 -15.10
CA ARG A 86 9.67 16.31 -15.59
C ARG A 86 8.99 15.15 -16.37
N GLN A 87 9.76 14.32 -17.06
CA GLN A 87 9.25 13.17 -17.83
C GLN A 87 9.09 11.90 -16.98
N LEU A 88 10.00 11.65 -16.02
CA LEU A 88 9.91 10.55 -15.06
C LEU A 88 8.79 10.81 -14.05
N CYS A 89 8.73 12.04 -13.54
CA CYS A 89 7.58 12.54 -12.79
C CYS A 89 6.42 12.93 -13.72
N SER A 90 6.37 12.40 -14.97
CA SER A 90 5.29 12.73 -15.90
C SER A 90 3.96 12.65 -15.20
N ALA A 91 3.10 13.60 -15.56
CA ALA A 91 1.85 13.80 -14.87
C ALA A 91 0.95 12.54 -14.90
N MET A 92 1.14 11.57 -15.81
CA MET A 92 0.24 10.40 -15.92
C MET A 92 0.37 9.38 -14.78
N THR A 93 1.58 9.03 -14.33
CA THR A 93 1.73 8.07 -13.21
C THR A 93 1.41 8.74 -11.89
N ALA A 94 1.90 9.98 -11.69
CA ALA A 94 1.51 10.81 -10.55
C ALA A 94 -0.01 11.01 -10.49
N LYS A 95 -0.69 11.20 -11.63
CA LYS A 95 -2.16 11.28 -11.70
C LYS A 95 -2.83 10.00 -11.24
N ARG A 96 -2.40 8.82 -11.71
CA ARG A 96 -3.00 7.54 -11.29
C ARG A 96 -2.88 7.34 -9.78
N THR A 97 -1.70 7.58 -9.20
CA THR A 97 -1.51 7.51 -7.76
C THR A 97 -2.36 8.52 -7.00
N ILE A 98 -2.50 9.75 -7.49
CA ILE A 98 -3.37 10.78 -6.90
C ILE A 98 -4.85 10.36 -6.97
N MET A 99 -5.30 9.84 -8.11
CA MET A 99 -6.68 9.35 -8.29
C MET A 99 -6.99 8.17 -7.36
N ALA A 100 -6.06 7.24 -7.25
CA ALA A 100 -6.17 6.10 -6.35
C ALA A 100 -6.20 6.55 -4.88
N ALA A 101 -5.33 7.50 -4.50
CA ALA A 101 -5.34 8.09 -3.16
C ALA A 101 -6.66 8.83 -2.85
N TYR A 102 -7.16 9.60 -3.81
CA TYR A 102 -8.45 10.28 -3.71
C TYR A 102 -9.59 9.29 -3.49
N SER A 103 -9.68 8.24 -4.31
CA SER A 103 -10.72 7.22 -4.23
C SER A 103 -10.72 6.52 -2.86
N VAL A 104 -9.54 6.13 -2.37
CA VAL A 104 -9.39 5.50 -1.05
C VAL A 104 -9.82 6.41 0.09
N ILE A 105 -9.39 7.67 0.09
CA ILE A 105 -9.73 8.58 1.18
C ILE A 105 -11.23 8.90 1.18
N GLN A 106 -11.83 9.14 0.01
CA GLN A 106 -13.25 9.41 -0.10
C GLN A 106 -14.09 8.19 0.34
N ALA A 107 -13.69 6.97 -0.07
CA ALA A 107 -14.39 5.75 0.30
C ALA A 107 -14.33 5.43 1.81
N CYS A 108 -13.24 5.84 2.48
CA CYS A 108 -13.07 5.62 3.92
C CYS A 108 -13.71 6.70 4.79
N CYS A 109 -14.23 7.79 4.21
CA CYS A 109 -14.81 8.90 4.95
C CYS A 109 -16.34 8.90 4.83
N ASP A 110 -17.05 8.97 5.95
CA ASP A 110 -18.52 9.07 5.94
C ASP A 110 -19.03 10.44 5.46
N ARG A 111 -18.15 11.44 5.42
CA ARG A 111 -18.44 12.82 5.02
C ARG A 111 -17.69 13.15 3.73
N ASP A 112 -18.12 14.22 3.07
CA ASP A 112 -17.41 14.70 1.90
C ASP A 112 -16.00 15.21 2.28
N ALA A 113 -14.96 14.47 1.87
CA ALA A 113 -13.57 14.83 2.13
C ALA A 113 -13.02 15.85 1.12
N THR A 114 -13.79 16.26 0.11
CA THR A 114 -13.40 17.24 -0.93
C THR A 114 -12.70 18.50 -0.39
N PRO A 115 -13.13 19.14 0.71
CA PRO A 115 -12.41 20.32 1.25
C PRO A 115 -10.96 20.01 1.67
N LEU A 116 -10.73 18.77 2.13
CA LEU A 116 -9.44 18.29 2.60
C LEU A 116 -8.58 17.78 1.43
N ILE A 117 -9.12 16.89 0.60
CA ILE A 117 -8.35 16.23 -0.47
C ILE A 117 -8.41 16.92 -1.83
N GLY A 118 -9.26 17.93 -2.01
CA GLY A 118 -9.45 18.63 -3.28
C GLY A 118 -10.53 17.99 -4.16
N GLU A 119 -10.67 18.47 -5.40
CA GLU A 119 -11.71 18.03 -6.33
C GLU A 119 -11.17 17.68 -7.73
N LEU A 120 -11.89 16.80 -8.43
CA LEU A 120 -11.61 16.39 -9.79
C LEU A 120 -12.55 17.08 -10.77
N ILE A 121 -12.02 18.04 -11.53
CA ILE A 121 -12.81 18.90 -12.40
C ILE A 121 -12.64 18.43 -13.85
N PRO A 122 -13.71 18.38 -14.67
CA PRO A 122 -13.57 18.10 -16.09
C PRO A 122 -12.67 19.12 -16.78
N SER A 123 -11.75 18.64 -17.64
CA SER A 123 -10.85 19.53 -18.35
C SER A 123 -11.58 20.26 -19.48
N LYS A 124 -11.39 21.58 -19.58
CA LYS A 124 -11.94 22.39 -20.67
C LYS A 124 -11.15 22.25 -21.98
N SER A 125 -9.96 21.65 -21.95
CA SER A 125 -8.98 21.73 -23.04
C SER A 125 -8.97 20.52 -23.97
N GLY A 126 -9.89 19.55 -23.83
CA GLY A 126 -10.05 18.37 -24.70
C GLY A 126 -8.92 17.34 -24.69
N LYS A 127 -7.71 17.71 -24.24
CA LYS A 127 -6.56 16.80 -24.12
C LYS A 127 -6.68 15.79 -22.97
N TRP A 128 -7.57 16.03 -22.01
CA TRP A 128 -7.70 15.21 -20.79
C TRP A 128 -9.17 15.18 -20.35
N ALA A 129 -9.61 14.10 -19.72
CA ALA A 129 -10.96 14.03 -19.17
C ALA A 129 -11.10 14.89 -17.88
N PHE A 130 -10.11 14.85 -16.98
CA PHE A 130 -10.16 15.53 -15.67
C PHE A 130 -8.84 16.21 -15.30
N VAL A 131 -8.94 17.23 -14.43
CA VAL A 131 -7.84 17.98 -13.80
C VAL A 131 -8.08 18.00 -12.29
N TYR A 132 -7.06 17.67 -11.52
CA TYR A 132 -7.10 17.71 -10.06
C TYR A 132 -6.86 19.14 -9.56
N ARG A 133 -7.79 19.66 -8.74
CA ARG A 133 -7.64 20.89 -7.98
C ARG A 133 -7.25 20.53 -6.55
N ALA A 134 -6.09 21.01 -6.11
CA ALA A 134 -5.54 20.69 -4.80
C ALA A 134 -6.46 21.14 -3.66
N GLY A 135 -6.62 20.27 -2.66
CA GLY A 135 -7.25 20.59 -1.38
C GLY A 135 -6.25 21.14 -0.36
N LYS A 136 -6.66 21.14 0.91
CA LYS A 136 -5.82 21.59 2.03
C LYS A 136 -4.73 20.59 2.42
N LEU A 137 -4.97 19.30 2.20
CA LEU A 137 -4.01 18.23 2.49
C LEU A 137 -2.95 18.14 1.36
N PRO A 138 -1.64 18.21 1.67
CA PRO A 138 -0.60 18.01 0.67
C PRO A 138 -0.71 16.63 0.00
N VAL A 139 -0.43 16.56 -1.30
CA VAL A 139 -0.55 15.31 -2.09
C VAL A 139 0.31 14.18 -1.51
N ALA A 140 1.50 14.47 -0.98
CA ALA A 140 2.37 13.47 -0.38
C ALA A 140 1.75 12.84 0.88
N ASP A 141 1.10 13.64 1.71
CA ASP A 141 0.42 13.19 2.92
C ASP A 141 -0.84 12.42 2.54
N MET A 142 -1.59 12.89 1.54
CA MET A 142 -2.74 12.19 0.97
C MET A 142 -2.39 10.77 0.53
N ILE A 143 -1.30 10.59 -0.23
CA ILE A 143 -0.83 9.27 -0.67
C ILE A 143 -0.43 8.40 0.54
N THR A 144 0.25 8.99 1.53
CA THR A 144 0.69 8.26 2.73
C THR A 144 -0.49 7.76 3.55
N VAL A 145 -1.50 8.61 3.77
CA VAL A 145 -2.74 8.26 4.46
C VAL A 145 -3.48 7.17 3.69
N ALA A 146 -3.69 7.33 2.39
CA ALA A 146 -4.36 6.35 1.55
C ALA A 146 -3.67 4.97 1.58
N ARG A 147 -2.33 4.93 1.47
CA ARG A 147 -1.53 3.70 1.59
C ARG A 147 -1.72 3.02 2.94
N SER A 148 -1.80 3.79 4.03
CA SER A 148 -2.06 3.21 5.35
C SER A 148 -3.47 2.61 5.41
N LEU A 149 -4.49 3.38 5.01
CA LEU A 149 -5.90 2.96 5.01
C LEU A 149 -6.11 1.67 4.23
N ILE A 150 -5.69 1.63 2.96
CA ILE A 150 -5.92 0.47 2.09
C ILE A 150 -5.20 -0.78 2.58
N VAL A 151 -4.02 -0.66 3.19
CA VAL A 151 -3.31 -1.82 3.76
C VAL A 151 -4.07 -2.36 4.98
N HIS A 152 -4.60 -1.50 5.83
CA HIS A 152 -5.38 -1.93 6.98
C HIS A 152 -6.73 -2.54 6.59
N GLY A 153 -7.35 -2.05 5.50
CA GLY A 153 -8.65 -2.51 4.99
C GLY A 153 -8.62 -3.75 4.10
N LEU A 154 -7.56 -3.97 3.30
CA LEU A 154 -7.47 -5.11 2.37
C LEU A 154 -6.53 -6.22 2.84
N ILE A 155 -5.31 -5.87 3.25
CA ILE A 155 -4.24 -6.85 3.53
C ILE A 155 -4.23 -7.24 5.01
N GLY A 156 -4.44 -6.26 5.88
CA GLY A 156 -4.24 -6.38 7.32
C GLY A 156 -2.77 -6.32 7.71
N LYS A 157 -2.46 -5.63 8.81
CA LYS A 157 -1.10 -5.56 9.37
C LYS A 157 -0.90 -6.42 10.62
N ALA A 158 -1.93 -7.15 11.02
CA ALA A 158 -1.85 -7.96 12.23
C ALA A 158 -0.85 -9.11 12.00
N LYS A 159 0.16 -9.22 12.86
CA LYS A 159 1.11 -10.34 12.85
C LYS A 159 0.39 -11.58 13.38
N VAL A 160 -0.44 -12.19 12.56
CA VAL A 160 -1.08 -13.47 12.86
C VAL A 160 -0.04 -14.57 12.62
N ARG A 161 0.12 -15.46 13.60
CA ARG A 161 1.01 -16.62 13.50
C ARG A 161 0.49 -17.56 12.40
N ARG A 162 1.09 -17.53 11.20
CA ARG A 162 0.67 -18.36 10.04
C ARG A 162 1.43 -19.69 10.02
N LEU A 163 0.66 -20.80 9.99
CA LEU A 163 1.18 -22.17 9.90
C LEU A 163 1.51 -22.56 8.45
N GLN A 164 2.67 -23.17 8.22
CA GLN A 164 3.08 -23.65 6.88
C GLN A 164 2.14 -24.74 6.31
N ARG A 165 1.45 -25.51 7.17
CA ARG A 165 0.58 -26.63 6.74
C ARG A 165 -0.67 -26.20 5.96
N HIS A 166 -1.03 -24.91 6.03
CA HIS A 166 -2.11 -24.28 5.27
C HIS A 166 -1.58 -23.29 4.21
N GLU A 167 -0.33 -23.44 3.76
CA GLU A 167 0.21 -22.74 2.57
C GLU A 167 -0.09 -23.52 1.26
N SER A 168 -1.24 -24.17 1.14
CA SER A 168 -1.73 -24.53 -0.19
C SER A 168 -2.17 -23.24 -0.90
N SER A 169 -1.18 -22.51 -1.42
CA SER A 169 -1.24 -21.50 -2.48
C SER A 169 -2.65 -21.07 -2.89
N THR A 170 -3.28 -20.22 -2.10
CA THR A 170 -4.40 -19.39 -2.56
C THR A 170 -4.45 -18.14 -1.69
N GLY A 171 -3.46 -17.26 -1.88
CA GLY A 171 -3.82 -15.84 -1.76
C GLY A 171 -4.87 -15.64 -2.83
N SER A 172 -6.11 -15.37 -2.45
CA SER A 172 -7.15 -15.05 -3.43
C SER A 172 -6.63 -13.86 -4.24
N THR A 173 -6.60 -14.01 -5.56
CA THR A 173 -6.20 -12.92 -6.47
C THR A 173 -7.17 -11.75 -6.41
N GLU A 174 -8.34 -11.98 -5.81
CA GLU A 174 -9.44 -11.06 -5.68
C GLU A 174 -9.77 -10.86 -4.20
N PHE A 175 -10.15 -9.63 -3.87
CA PHE A 175 -10.68 -9.26 -2.57
C PHE A 175 -12.21 -9.26 -2.63
N SER A 176 -12.85 -10.09 -1.80
CA SER A 176 -14.32 -10.15 -1.67
C SER A 176 -14.72 -9.74 -0.25
N ALA A 177 -15.21 -8.51 -0.08
CA ALA A 177 -15.67 -8.04 1.23
C ALA A 177 -16.78 -8.91 1.82
N LEU A 178 -17.67 -9.45 0.98
CA LEU A 178 -18.78 -10.31 1.42
C LEU A 178 -18.30 -11.60 2.08
N GLU A 179 -17.23 -12.19 1.57
CA GLU A 179 -16.63 -13.40 2.18
C GLU A 179 -16.12 -13.10 3.59
N TYR A 180 -15.39 -11.99 3.75
CA TYR A 180 -14.87 -11.58 5.05
C TYR A 180 -15.97 -11.18 6.03
N ILE A 181 -17.02 -10.49 5.58
CA ILE A 181 -18.19 -10.14 6.41
C ILE A 181 -18.89 -11.42 6.89
N ASN A 182 -19.13 -12.39 6.01
CA ASN A 182 -19.78 -13.65 6.38
C ASN A 182 -18.89 -14.51 7.29
N ALA A 183 -17.58 -14.51 7.05
CA ALA A 183 -16.61 -15.16 7.92
C ALA A 183 -16.61 -14.51 9.32
N ALA A 184 -16.61 -13.19 9.41
CA ALA A 184 -16.66 -12.46 10.69
C ALA A 184 -17.94 -12.78 11.47
N ARG A 185 -19.10 -12.80 10.79
CA ARG A 185 -20.37 -13.20 11.42
C ARG A 185 -20.33 -14.64 11.92
N SER A 186 -19.75 -15.56 11.15
CA SER A 186 -19.65 -16.97 11.53
C SER A 186 -18.64 -17.21 12.67
N HIS A 187 -17.51 -16.50 12.66
CA HIS A 187 -16.47 -16.66 13.68
C HIS A 187 -16.77 -15.90 14.97
N PHE A 188 -17.45 -14.75 14.93
CA PHE A 188 -17.62 -13.90 16.11
C PHE A 188 -19.07 -13.74 16.55
N GLU A 189 -20.02 -14.34 15.84
CA GLU A 189 -21.46 -14.26 16.13
C GLU A 189 -22.00 -12.81 16.20
N ILE A 190 -21.32 -11.91 15.49
CA ILE A 190 -21.67 -10.48 15.40
C ILE A 190 -22.73 -10.21 14.33
N SER A 191 -23.36 -9.04 14.44
CA SER A 191 -24.33 -8.59 13.44
C SER A 191 -23.66 -8.30 12.08
N ARG A 192 -24.46 -8.29 11.01
CA ARG A 192 -23.97 -7.91 9.68
C ARG A 192 -23.41 -6.47 9.67
N HIS A 193 -24.12 -5.54 10.32
CA HIS A 193 -23.72 -4.14 10.39
C HIS A 193 -22.38 -3.96 11.10
N GLU A 194 -22.16 -4.71 12.18
CA GLU A 194 -20.89 -4.69 12.91
C GLU A 194 -19.76 -5.31 12.09
N ALA A 195 -20.02 -6.45 11.44
CA ALA A 195 -19.06 -7.11 10.57
C ALA A 195 -18.64 -6.24 9.36
N GLU A 196 -19.56 -5.45 8.80
CA GLU A 196 -19.29 -4.53 7.69
C GLU A 196 -18.30 -3.41 8.07
N GLN A 197 -18.28 -3.01 9.34
CA GLN A 197 -17.42 -1.93 9.85
C GLN A 197 -16.01 -2.39 10.23
N LEU A 198 -15.77 -3.70 10.31
CA LEU A 198 -14.45 -4.24 10.65
C LEU A 198 -13.43 -3.93 9.56
N THR A 199 -12.18 -3.72 9.98
CA THR A 199 -11.03 -3.67 9.07
C THR A 199 -10.40 -5.06 8.93
N MET A 200 -9.63 -5.30 7.86
CA MET A 200 -8.89 -6.56 7.72
C MET A 200 -7.93 -6.79 8.89
N THR A 201 -7.31 -5.71 9.39
CA THR A 201 -6.40 -5.80 10.54
C THR A 201 -7.14 -6.23 11.80
N GLU A 202 -8.29 -5.61 12.07
CA GLU A 202 -9.13 -5.96 13.22
C GLU A 202 -9.63 -7.41 13.13
N PHE A 203 -10.15 -7.81 11.97
CA PHE A 203 -10.59 -9.18 11.72
C PHE A 203 -9.46 -10.19 12.01
N GLN A 204 -8.25 -9.93 11.52
CA GLN A 204 -7.08 -10.78 11.78
C GLN A 204 -6.69 -10.81 13.27
N MET A 205 -6.77 -9.68 13.97
CA MET A 205 -6.52 -9.62 15.42
C MET A 205 -7.56 -10.45 16.18
N MET A 206 -8.84 -10.34 15.84
CA MET A 206 -9.90 -11.12 16.48
C MET A 206 -9.74 -12.63 16.23
N ILE A 207 -9.35 -13.03 15.01
CA ILE A 207 -9.04 -14.44 14.71
C ILE A 207 -7.86 -14.93 15.55
N ALA A 208 -6.79 -14.13 15.67
CA ALA A 208 -5.63 -14.48 16.48
C ALA A 208 -5.97 -14.61 17.98
N MET A 209 -6.86 -13.75 18.49
CA MET A 209 -7.34 -13.83 19.87
C MET A 209 -8.25 -15.04 20.10
N LYS A 210 -9.12 -15.37 19.15
CA LYS A 210 -10.03 -16.54 19.25
C LYS A 210 -9.28 -17.87 19.14
N TYR A 211 -8.21 -17.92 18.35
CA TYR A 211 -7.41 -19.12 18.10
C TYR A 211 -5.91 -18.88 18.40
N PRO A 212 -5.51 -18.70 19.67
CA PRO A 212 -4.14 -18.35 20.04
C PRO A 212 -3.15 -19.51 19.85
N ASP A 213 -3.60 -20.75 20.02
CA ASP A 213 -2.77 -21.97 19.97
C ASP A 213 -2.83 -22.67 18.59
N GLN A 214 -2.52 -21.92 17.53
CA GLN A 214 -2.28 -22.53 16.22
C GLN A 214 -0.98 -23.36 16.28
N LYS A 215 -1.10 -24.68 16.51
CA LYS A 215 0.03 -25.61 16.61
C LYS A 215 0.75 -25.81 15.27
N GLY A 216 2.03 -25.40 15.22
CA GLY A 216 2.99 -25.70 14.16
C GLY A 216 3.99 -24.55 13.92
N PHE A 217 4.98 -24.77 13.05
CA PHE A 217 6.04 -23.81 12.75
C PHE A 217 5.59 -22.79 11.69
N THR A 218 6.03 -21.55 11.86
CA THR A 218 6.02 -20.54 10.79
C THR A 218 7.12 -20.89 9.77
N ARG A 219 6.99 -20.41 8.53
CA ARG A 219 7.99 -20.64 7.48
C ARG A 219 9.39 -20.15 7.87
N GLU A 220 9.47 -18.98 8.51
CA GLU A 220 10.74 -18.42 8.99
C GLU A 220 11.39 -19.28 10.07
N GLU A 221 10.60 -19.91 10.94
CA GLU A 221 11.13 -20.85 11.94
C GLU A 221 11.56 -22.18 11.29
N TYR A 222 10.85 -22.65 10.26
CA TYR A 222 11.26 -23.82 9.49
C TYR A 222 12.56 -23.58 8.72
N ASP A 223 12.67 -22.45 8.03
CA ASP A 223 13.86 -22.04 7.28
C ASP A 223 15.06 -21.87 8.23
N LYS A 224 14.88 -21.27 9.40
CA LYS A 224 15.94 -21.20 10.43
C LYS A 224 16.37 -22.56 10.94
N VAL A 225 15.44 -23.48 11.20
CA VAL A 225 15.76 -24.84 11.66
C VAL A 225 16.48 -25.63 10.55
N ALA A 226 16.08 -25.46 9.30
CA ALA A 226 16.72 -26.07 8.14
C ALA A 226 18.15 -25.52 7.94
N ASP A 227 18.32 -24.20 8.01
CA ASP A 227 19.62 -23.53 7.91
C ASP A 227 20.56 -23.96 9.06
N ASP A 228 20.06 -24.01 10.29
CA ASP A 228 20.81 -24.50 11.45
C ASP A 228 21.21 -25.98 11.30
N TYR A 229 20.33 -26.80 10.73
CA TYR A 229 20.62 -28.20 10.44
C TYR A 229 21.69 -28.36 9.36
N LEU A 230 21.59 -27.59 8.27
CA LEU A 230 22.56 -27.57 7.18
C LEU A 230 23.93 -27.05 7.66
N ALA A 231 23.94 -26.00 8.48
CA ALA A 231 25.16 -25.46 9.08
C ALA A 231 25.82 -26.48 10.04
N LYS A 232 25.03 -27.19 10.85
CA LYS A 232 25.56 -28.27 11.71
C LYS A 232 26.10 -29.44 10.88
N LYS A 233 25.44 -29.81 9.78
CA LYS A 233 25.91 -30.86 8.87
C LYS A 233 27.23 -30.47 8.21
N ALA A 234 27.35 -29.26 7.67
CA ALA A 234 28.58 -28.75 7.07
C ALA A 234 29.76 -28.73 8.06
N ARG A 235 29.52 -28.35 9.33
CA ARG A 235 30.54 -28.40 10.39
C ARG A 235 31.00 -29.83 10.70
N ARG A 236 30.11 -30.82 10.63
CA ARG A 236 30.45 -32.25 10.82
C ARG A 236 31.27 -32.79 9.66
N GLU A 237 30.89 -32.45 8.42
CA GLU A 237 31.61 -32.87 7.22
C GLU A 237 33.01 -32.23 7.13
N ALA A 238 33.16 -30.96 7.53
CA ALA A 238 34.48 -30.31 7.60
C ALA A 238 35.41 -30.95 8.64
N ARG A 239 34.86 -31.41 9.78
CA ARG A 239 35.61 -32.14 10.82
C ARG A 239 35.98 -33.57 10.43
N ALA A 240 35.26 -34.17 9.49
CA ALA A 240 35.53 -35.52 9.00
C ALA A 240 36.56 -35.56 7.84
N LYS A 241 36.93 -34.39 7.28
CA LYS A 241 37.93 -34.25 6.21
C LYS A 241 39.32 -33.81 6.73
N HIS A 242 39.46 -33.65 8.04
CA HIS A 242 40.73 -33.46 8.75
C HIS A 242 41.02 -34.69 9.59
#